data_AF-A0A229GMY6-F1
#
_entry.id   AF-A0A229GMY6-F1
#
_cell.length_a   1.000
_cell.length_b   1.000
_cell.length_c   1.000
_cell.angle_alpha   90.00
_cell.angle_beta   90.00
_cell.angle_gamma   90.00
#
_symmetry.space_group_name_H-M   'P 1'
#
loop_
_entity.id
_entity.type
_entity.pdbx_description
1 polymer ?
#
loop_
_entity_poly.entity_id
_entity_poly.type
_entity_poly.pdbx_seq_one_letter_code
_entity_poly.pdbx_strand_id
1 'polypeptide(L)'
;MREPAQRLTEALGSVESAPGTVPFYSTVHGGPYRGALDTAYWQANLTSPVLARGAVHAMADAGITHLLEISPHPVLLVALRECLQDRDEPAAALATVHRDRPARHGLYEVAAELYEHGWCPTGDADVATRRHATLLPRHPFRRDRVHRPGPAGAPAGAGTVPGAAPGTLVELAFQPDTFVADLRLTGHHRDHVVAGRPVLSATGLAALASWAAAEAGAG
;
A
#
# COMPACT_ATOMS: atom_id res chain seq x y z
N MET A 1 12.98 24.39 -42.01
CA MET A 1 12.95 22.92 -41.82
C MET A 1 12.86 22.09 -43.11
N ARG A 2 12.38 22.60 -44.25
CA ARG A 2 12.22 21.77 -45.48
C ARG A 2 13.53 21.16 -46.00
N GLU A 3 14.60 21.94 -46.10
CA GLU A 3 15.88 21.46 -46.65
C GLU A 3 16.57 20.38 -45.77
N PRO A 4 16.67 20.53 -44.43
CA PRO A 4 17.12 19.43 -43.57
C PRO A 4 16.23 18.17 -43.65
N ALA A 5 14.91 18.34 -43.77
CA ALA A 5 14.00 17.20 -43.85
C ALA A 5 14.18 16.42 -45.16
N GLN A 6 14.43 17.12 -46.28
CA GLN A 6 14.73 16.48 -47.56
C GLN A 6 16.04 15.70 -47.52
N ARG A 7 17.10 16.30 -46.94
CA ARG A 7 18.38 15.59 -46.72
C ARG A 7 18.23 14.37 -45.81
N LEU A 8 17.38 14.44 -44.78
CA LEU A 8 17.07 13.27 -43.95
C LEU A 8 16.39 12.18 -44.78
N THR A 9 15.36 12.51 -45.55
CA THR A 9 14.64 11.54 -46.39
C THR A 9 15.58 10.86 -47.40
N GLU A 10 16.47 11.61 -48.03
CA GLU A 10 17.49 11.08 -48.94
C GLU A 10 18.47 10.15 -48.22
N ALA A 11 18.93 10.51 -47.02
CA ALA A 11 19.87 9.72 -46.24
C ALA A 11 19.24 8.44 -45.64
N LEU A 12 17.98 8.53 -45.21
CA LEU A 12 17.24 7.38 -44.65
C LEU A 12 16.84 6.37 -45.75
N GLY A 13 16.59 6.83 -46.98
CA GLY A 13 16.06 5.98 -48.03
C GLY A 13 14.70 5.38 -47.65
N SER A 14 14.53 4.07 -47.88
CA SER A 14 13.34 3.33 -47.45
C SER A 14 13.52 2.80 -46.03
N VAL A 15 12.72 3.30 -45.09
CA VAL A 15 12.63 2.79 -43.72
C VAL A 15 11.38 1.93 -43.59
N GLU A 16 11.57 0.66 -43.29
CA GLU A 16 10.48 -0.25 -42.93
C GLU A 16 10.35 -0.33 -41.41
N SER A 17 9.12 -0.21 -40.90
CA SER A 17 8.83 -0.39 -39.48
C SER A 17 8.04 -1.67 -39.25
N ALA A 18 8.47 -2.50 -38.30
CA ALA A 18 7.65 -3.60 -37.81
C ALA A 18 6.46 -3.07 -36.98
N PRO A 19 5.33 -3.81 -36.93
CA PRO A 19 4.22 -3.48 -36.05
C PRO A 19 4.68 -3.40 -34.59
N GLY A 20 4.42 -2.27 -33.93
CA GLY A 20 4.72 -2.09 -32.51
C GLY A 20 3.82 -2.95 -31.63
N THR A 21 4.40 -3.62 -30.63
CA THR A 21 3.65 -4.38 -29.61
C THR A 21 3.22 -3.51 -28.43
N VAL A 22 3.86 -2.35 -28.25
CA VAL A 22 3.54 -1.35 -27.23
C VAL A 22 2.69 -0.25 -27.86
N PRO A 23 1.57 0.18 -27.24
CA PRO A 23 0.80 1.32 -27.72
C PRO A 23 1.67 2.56 -27.91
N PHE A 24 1.61 3.16 -29.10
CA PHE A 24 2.41 4.33 -29.44
C PHE A 24 1.52 5.57 -29.53
N TYR A 25 1.90 6.63 -28.81
CA TYR A 25 1.23 7.93 -28.85
C TYR A 25 2.17 8.91 -29.57
N SER A 26 1.76 9.35 -30.76
CA SER A 26 2.57 10.21 -31.61
C SER A 26 2.35 11.67 -31.26
N THR A 27 3.43 12.41 -31.05
CA THR A 27 3.39 13.88 -30.96
C THR A 27 3.27 14.56 -32.32
N VAL A 28 3.41 13.83 -33.44
CA VAL A 28 3.11 14.33 -34.78
C VAL A 28 1.59 14.38 -35.00
N HIS A 29 0.88 13.38 -34.49
CA HIS A 29 -0.58 13.23 -34.65
C HIS A 29 -1.37 13.67 -33.41
N GLY A 30 -0.71 13.92 -32.29
CA GLY A 30 -1.32 14.38 -31.04
C GLY A 30 -2.16 13.32 -30.31
N GLY A 31 -1.86 12.03 -30.49
CA GLY A 31 -2.69 10.95 -29.94
C GLY A 31 -2.21 9.55 -30.30
N PRO A 32 -3.03 8.50 -30.05
CA PRO A 32 -2.67 7.13 -30.37
C PRO A 32 -2.46 6.95 -31.88
N TYR A 33 -1.36 6.31 -32.25
CA TYR A 33 -0.97 6.10 -33.63
C TYR A 33 -0.61 4.64 -33.88
N ARG A 34 -1.21 4.06 -34.93
CA ARG A 34 -1.03 2.64 -35.32
C ARG A 34 -0.42 2.48 -36.72
N GLY A 35 -0.09 3.58 -37.38
CA GLY A 35 0.55 3.56 -38.69
C GLY A 35 2.02 3.16 -38.61
N ALA A 36 2.63 2.96 -39.78
CA ALA A 36 4.05 2.67 -39.89
C ALA A 36 4.90 3.89 -39.48
N LEU A 37 6.06 3.62 -38.86
CA LEU A 37 7.08 4.63 -38.58
C LEU A 37 8.09 4.67 -39.74
N ASP A 38 7.57 4.91 -40.94
CA ASP A 38 8.31 4.93 -42.19
C ASP A 38 9.04 6.27 -42.43
N THR A 39 9.73 6.38 -43.56
CA THR A 39 10.46 7.59 -43.93
C THR A 39 9.57 8.83 -43.96
N ALA A 40 8.29 8.69 -44.37
CA ALA A 40 7.35 9.80 -44.41
C ALA A 40 6.95 10.25 -42.98
N TYR A 41 6.76 9.30 -42.05
CA TYR A 41 6.55 9.63 -40.64
C TYR A 41 7.73 10.39 -40.05
N TRP A 42 8.97 9.96 -40.29
CA TRP A 42 10.16 10.65 -39.77
C TRP A 42 10.37 12.03 -40.39
N GLN A 43 10.05 12.19 -41.68
CA GLN A 43 10.02 13.50 -42.31
C GLN A 43 8.97 14.41 -41.67
N ALA A 44 7.76 13.88 -41.41
CA ALA A 44 6.70 14.61 -40.73
C ALA A 44 7.11 14.95 -39.28
N ASN A 45 7.81 14.07 -38.58
CA ASN A 45 8.30 14.32 -37.22
C ASN A 45 9.29 15.50 -37.13
N LEU A 46 10.10 15.71 -38.18
CA LEU A 46 11.00 16.87 -38.24
C LEU A 46 10.32 18.18 -38.70
N THR A 47 9.20 18.10 -39.40
CA THR A 47 8.63 19.25 -40.12
C THR A 47 7.29 19.73 -39.58
N SER A 48 6.54 18.83 -38.93
CA SER A 48 5.23 19.11 -38.36
C SER A 48 5.36 19.67 -36.94
N PRO A 49 4.37 20.43 -36.47
CA PRO A 49 4.32 20.87 -35.07
C PRO A 49 4.33 19.69 -34.10
N VAL A 50 4.96 19.87 -32.93
CA VAL A 50 4.95 18.88 -31.85
C VAL A 50 3.70 19.06 -31.00
N LEU A 51 2.70 18.20 -31.20
CA LEU A 51 1.42 18.17 -30.50
C LEU A 51 1.51 17.38 -29.17
N ALA A 52 2.47 17.74 -28.32
CA ALA A 52 2.75 17.01 -27.07
C ALA A 52 1.55 16.99 -26.11
N ARG A 53 0.85 18.12 -25.94
CA ARG A 53 -0.31 18.21 -25.05
C ARG A 53 -1.41 17.22 -25.42
N GLY A 54 -1.76 17.12 -26.71
CA GLY A 54 -2.77 16.17 -27.18
C GLY A 54 -2.36 14.72 -26.91
N ALA A 55 -1.10 14.38 -27.16
CA ALA A 55 -0.59 13.04 -26.87
C ALA A 55 -0.63 12.71 -25.36
N VAL A 56 -0.27 13.66 -24.50
CA VAL A 56 -0.30 13.49 -23.03
C VAL A 56 -1.73 13.34 -22.52
N HIS A 57 -2.67 14.15 -23.01
CA HIS A 57 -4.09 14.03 -22.67
C HIS A 57 -4.66 12.68 -23.11
N ALA A 58 -4.37 12.26 -24.34
CA ALA A 58 -4.79 10.95 -24.84
C ALA A 58 -4.21 9.79 -24.01
N MET A 59 -2.96 9.89 -23.54
CA MET A 59 -2.38 8.91 -22.63
C MET A 59 -3.12 8.87 -21.28
N ALA A 60 -3.41 10.04 -20.70
CA ALA A 60 -4.14 10.13 -19.44
C ALA A 60 -5.58 9.62 -19.56
N ASP A 61 -6.26 9.90 -20.67
CA ASP A 61 -7.62 9.42 -20.95
C ASP A 61 -7.66 7.90 -21.16
N ALA A 62 -6.54 7.31 -21.60
CA ALA A 62 -6.37 5.86 -21.69
C ALA A 62 -6.05 5.19 -20.34
N GLY A 63 -6.04 5.94 -19.24
CA GLY A 63 -5.78 5.43 -17.89
C GLY A 63 -4.30 5.23 -17.56
N ILE A 64 -3.39 5.86 -18.31
CA ILE A 64 -1.97 5.84 -17.96
C ILE A 64 -1.76 6.73 -16.74
N THR A 65 -1.26 6.15 -15.65
CA THR A 65 -1.10 6.81 -14.35
C THR A 65 0.32 7.33 -14.10
N HIS A 66 1.30 6.92 -14.90
CA HIS A 66 2.71 7.29 -14.72
C HIS A 66 3.35 7.59 -16.08
N LEU A 67 4.03 8.73 -16.19
CA LEU A 67 4.80 9.15 -17.35
C LEU A 67 6.27 9.27 -16.95
N LEU A 68 7.12 8.45 -17.56
CA LEU A 68 8.56 8.46 -17.33
C LEU A 68 9.29 9.14 -18.48
N GLU A 69 9.93 10.28 -18.21
CA GLU A 69 10.81 10.95 -19.18
C GLU A 69 12.16 10.22 -19.27
N ILE A 70 12.45 9.67 -20.44
CA ILE A 70 13.72 9.00 -20.74
C ILE A 70 14.61 9.97 -21.51
N SER A 71 15.47 10.69 -20.79
CA SER A 71 16.38 11.68 -21.35
C SER A 71 17.64 11.81 -20.48
N PRO A 72 18.76 12.34 -21.01
CA PRO A 72 19.97 12.59 -20.20
C PRO A 72 19.80 13.70 -19.16
N HIS A 73 18.73 14.50 -19.26
CA HIS A 73 18.32 15.51 -18.31
C HIS A 73 16.84 15.88 -18.56
N PRO A 74 15.98 15.95 -17.52
CA PRO A 74 14.57 16.25 -17.71
C PRO A 74 14.36 17.64 -18.29
N VAL A 75 13.78 17.69 -19.48
CA VAL A 75 13.35 18.93 -20.15
C VAL A 75 11.84 18.97 -20.34
N LEU A 76 11.16 17.82 -20.29
CA LEU A 76 9.71 17.72 -20.50
C LEU A 76 8.93 17.70 -19.18
N LEU A 77 9.57 17.38 -18.06
CA LEU A 77 8.92 17.17 -16.77
C LEU A 77 7.95 18.30 -16.35
N VAL A 78 8.35 19.57 -16.53
CA VAL A 78 7.49 20.72 -16.23
C VAL A 78 6.27 20.74 -17.16
N ALA A 79 6.49 20.61 -18.47
CA ALA A 79 5.41 20.60 -19.45
C ALA A 79 4.45 19.41 -19.27
N LEU A 80 4.95 18.24 -18.87
CA LEU A 80 4.13 17.06 -18.54
C LEU A 80 3.21 17.37 -17.35
N ARG A 81 3.77 17.94 -16.27
CA ARG A 81 2.99 18.33 -15.08
C ARG A 81 1.93 19.37 -15.41
N GLU A 82 2.28 20.39 -16.20
CA GLU A 82 1.34 21.40 -16.66
C GLU A 82 0.21 20.82 -17.52
N CYS A 83 0.49 19.81 -18.36
CA CYS A 83 -0.57 19.15 -19.12
C CYS A 83 -1.53 18.35 -18.24
N LEU A 84 -1.08 17.90 -17.07
CA LEU A 84 -1.84 17.03 -16.18
C LEU A 84 -2.52 17.79 -15.03
N GLN A 85 -2.13 19.03 -14.75
CA GLN A 85 -2.56 19.80 -13.56
C GLN A 85 -4.07 19.98 -13.42
N ASP A 86 -4.81 20.01 -14.54
CA ASP A 86 -6.26 20.26 -14.56
C ASP A 86 -7.10 18.98 -14.38
N ARG A 87 -6.48 17.84 -14.05
CA ARG A 87 -7.16 16.55 -13.89
C ARG A 87 -7.37 16.24 -12.41
N ASP A 88 -8.49 15.60 -12.08
CA ASP A 88 -8.84 15.20 -10.71
C ASP A 88 -7.80 14.23 -10.13
N GLU A 89 -7.33 13.28 -10.96
CA GLU A 89 -6.28 12.32 -10.64
C GLU A 89 -5.14 12.46 -11.67
N PRO A 90 -4.20 13.38 -11.47
CA PRO A 90 -3.12 13.59 -12.43
C PRO A 90 -2.11 12.44 -12.38
N ALA A 91 -1.68 11.98 -13.57
CA ALA A 91 -0.60 11.00 -13.67
C ALA A 91 0.70 11.54 -13.04
N ALA A 92 1.48 10.66 -12.42
CA ALA A 92 2.81 11.03 -11.93
C ALA A 92 3.77 11.25 -13.11
N ALA A 93 4.51 12.36 -13.11
CA ALA A 93 5.54 12.65 -14.10
C ALA A 93 6.93 12.53 -13.44
N LEU A 94 7.73 11.58 -13.93
CA LEU A 94 9.02 11.15 -13.39
C LEU A 94 10.12 11.29 -14.46
N ALA A 95 11.40 11.26 -14.06
CA ALA A 95 12.54 11.36 -14.98
C ALA A 95 13.62 10.33 -14.67
N THR A 96 14.34 9.85 -15.68
CA THR A 96 15.37 8.81 -15.50
C THR A 96 16.74 9.34 -15.09
N VAL A 97 17.23 10.44 -15.68
CA VAL A 97 18.60 10.93 -15.48
C VAL A 97 18.61 12.44 -15.33
N HIS A 98 19.44 12.94 -14.42
CA HIS A 98 19.70 14.37 -14.25
C HIS A 98 21.13 14.71 -14.67
N ARG A 99 21.30 15.90 -15.26
CA ARG A 99 22.62 16.46 -15.57
C ARG A 99 23.49 16.49 -14.31
N ASP A 100 24.80 16.31 -14.50
CA ASP A 100 25.82 16.37 -13.44
C ASP A 100 25.63 15.31 -12.34
N ARG A 101 24.84 14.27 -12.61
CA ARG A 101 24.70 13.08 -11.76
C ARG A 101 25.07 11.82 -12.55
N PRO A 102 25.66 10.80 -11.89
CA PRO A 102 25.85 9.50 -12.52
C PRO A 102 24.50 8.92 -12.96
N ALA A 103 24.35 8.55 -14.23
CA ALA A 103 23.09 8.05 -14.80
C ALA A 103 22.49 6.89 -13.99
N ARG A 104 23.34 5.98 -13.48
CA ARG A 104 22.90 4.87 -12.62
C ARG A 104 22.14 5.33 -11.37
N HIS A 105 22.52 6.47 -10.78
CA HIS A 105 21.86 6.97 -9.58
C HIS A 105 20.46 7.47 -9.91
N GLY A 106 20.28 8.21 -11.02
CA GLY A 106 18.95 8.61 -11.47
C GLY A 106 18.03 7.42 -11.74
N LEU A 107 18.57 6.35 -12.34
CA LEU A 107 17.81 5.12 -12.57
C LEU A 107 17.38 4.43 -11.25
N TYR A 108 18.23 4.43 -10.22
CA TYR A 108 17.86 3.91 -8.90
C TYR A 108 16.87 4.81 -8.17
N GLU A 109 17.02 6.14 -8.28
CA GLU A 109 16.10 7.13 -7.72
C GLU A 109 14.69 6.93 -8.30
N VAL A 110 14.56 6.85 -9.62
CA VAL A 110 13.23 6.67 -10.24
C VAL A 110 12.66 5.27 -10.00
N ALA A 111 13.51 4.24 -9.88
CA ALA A 111 13.06 2.90 -9.50
C ALA A 111 12.52 2.86 -8.06
N ALA A 112 13.15 3.58 -7.13
CA ALA A 112 12.66 3.72 -5.77
C ALA A 112 11.34 4.51 -5.74
N GLU A 113 11.24 5.61 -6.49
CA GLU A 113 10.02 6.40 -6.58
C GLU A 113 8.87 5.58 -7.17
N LEU A 114 9.10 4.81 -8.24
CA LEU A 114 8.11 3.86 -8.77
C LEU A 114 7.67 2.82 -7.72
N TYR A 115 8.61 2.31 -6.92
CA TYR A 115 8.31 1.38 -5.82
C TYR A 115 7.44 2.00 -4.73
N GLU A 116 7.68 3.26 -4.37
CA GLU A 116 6.83 3.99 -3.43
C GLU A 116 5.41 4.22 -3.98
N HIS A 117 5.26 4.35 -5.30
CA HIS A 117 3.96 4.37 -5.99
C HIS A 117 3.33 2.97 -6.17
N GLY A 118 3.92 1.92 -5.62
CA GLY A 118 3.41 0.54 -5.66
C GLY A 118 3.83 -0.28 -6.88
N TRP A 119 4.70 0.25 -7.75
CA TRP A 119 5.26 -0.50 -8.87
C TRP A 119 6.49 -1.28 -8.44
N CYS A 120 6.54 -2.58 -8.73
CA CYS A 120 7.75 -3.36 -8.47
C CYS A 120 8.60 -3.42 -9.76
N PRO A 121 9.63 -2.57 -9.95
CA PRO A 121 10.47 -2.60 -11.16
C PRO A 121 11.30 -3.88 -11.31
N THR A 122 11.30 -4.73 -10.29
CA THR A 122 11.75 -6.12 -10.38
C THR A 122 10.54 -7.00 -10.70
N GLY A 123 10.09 -7.02 -11.95
CA GLY A 123 9.35 -8.19 -12.46
C GLY A 123 10.22 -9.44 -12.30
N ASP A 124 9.60 -10.62 -12.13
CA ASP A 124 10.22 -11.95 -11.93
C ASP A 124 11.75 -11.92 -11.97
N ALA A 125 12.36 -11.40 -10.89
CA ALA A 125 13.78 -11.12 -10.89
C ALA A 125 14.53 -12.40 -11.29
N ASP A 126 15.37 -12.27 -12.32
CA ASP A 126 16.14 -13.36 -12.91
C ASP A 126 16.63 -14.29 -11.80
N VAL A 127 16.31 -15.59 -11.91
CA VAL A 127 16.68 -16.62 -10.94
C VAL A 127 18.19 -16.55 -10.61
N ALA A 128 19.01 -16.05 -11.53
CA ALA A 128 20.42 -15.77 -11.32
C ALA A 128 20.71 -14.75 -10.19
N THR A 129 19.87 -13.72 -10.02
CA THR A 129 20.03 -12.67 -9.00
C THR A 129 19.57 -13.12 -7.60
N ARG A 130 18.68 -14.12 -7.50
CA ARG A 130 18.27 -14.70 -6.20
C ARG A 130 19.43 -15.37 -5.45
N ARG A 131 20.51 -15.75 -6.13
CA ARG A 131 21.71 -16.35 -5.50
C ARG A 131 22.42 -15.42 -4.52
N HIS A 132 22.16 -14.12 -4.60
CA HIS A 132 22.75 -13.09 -3.74
C HIS A 132 21.74 -12.47 -2.76
N ALA A 133 20.55 -13.07 -2.59
CA ALA A 133 19.58 -12.61 -1.61
C ALA A 133 20.07 -12.93 -0.20
N THR A 134 20.87 -12.02 0.36
CA THR A 134 21.24 -12.06 1.78
C THR A 134 19.99 -11.86 2.63
N LEU A 135 19.86 -12.62 3.72
CA LEU A 135 18.80 -12.40 4.69
C LEU A 135 18.96 -11.00 5.30
N LEU A 136 18.01 -10.11 4.98
CA LEU A 136 17.92 -8.80 5.60
C LEU A 136 17.28 -8.93 7.00
N PRO A 137 17.55 -7.98 7.92
CA PRO A 137 16.82 -7.88 9.16
C PRO A 137 15.32 -7.89 8.90
N ARG A 138 14.58 -8.67 9.69
CA ARG A 138 13.12 -8.71 9.58
C ARG A 138 12.55 -7.34 9.96
N HIS A 139 11.39 -7.01 9.38
CA HIS A 139 10.64 -5.81 9.74
C HIS A 139 10.57 -5.65 11.26
N PRO A 140 10.98 -4.50 11.83
CA PRO A 140 11.00 -4.28 13.26
C PRO A 140 9.57 -3.95 13.73
N PHE A 141 8.73 -4.99 13.82
CA PHE A 141 7.38 -4.83 14.36
C PHE A 141 7.46 -4.12 15.71
N ARG A 142 6.71 -3.01 15.84
CA ARG A 142 6.53 -2.35 17.12
C ARG A 142 5.73 -3.27 18.02
N ARG A 143 6.44 -3.98 18.90
CA ARG A 143 5.85 -4.90 19.88
C ARG A 143 5.43 -4.15 21.12
N ASP A 144 4.39 -3.34 20.97
CA ASP A 144 3.72 -2.81 22.14
C ASP A 144 3.00 -3.97 22.83
N ARG A 145 3.12 -4.07 24.15
CA ARG A 145 2.29 -4.99 24.93
C ARG A 145 0.86 -4.49 24.85
N VAL A 146 0.11 -5.06 23.92
CA VAL A 146 -1.35 -4.96 23.91
C VAL A 146 -1.87 -5.83 25.06
N HIS A 147 -2.07 -5.20 26.21
CA HIS A 147 -2.86 -5.81 27.27
C HIS A 147 -4.30 -5.78 26.81
N ARG A 148 -5.00 -6.93 26.88
CA ARG A 148 -6.45 -6.89 26.92
C ARG A 148 -6.78 -6.00 28.14
N PRO A 149 -7.48 -4.86 27.98
CA PRO A 149 -7.91 -4.13 29.14
C PRO A 149 -8.72 -5.11 29.99
N GLY A 150 -8.20 -5.47 31.17
CA GLY A 150 -9.07 -5.87 32.25
C GLY A 150 -10.07 -4.72 32.44
N PRO A 151 -11.33 -5.00 32.80
CA PRO A 151 -12.41 -4.01 32.77
C PRO A 151 -11.93 -2.67 33.36
N ALA A 152 -11.64 -1.71 32.48
CA ALA A 152 -11.17 -0.39 32.86
C ALA A 152 -12.39 0.33 33.41
N GLY A 153 -12.44 0.43 34.74
CA GLY A 153 -13.65 0.78 35.46
C GLY A 153 -14.23 -0.38 36.27
N ALA A 154 -13.43 -1.34 36.76
CA ALA A 154 -13.82 -2.03 37.98
C ALA A 154 -13.98 -0.94 39.06
N PRO A 155 -15.20 -0.63 39.51
CA PRO A 155 -15.39 0.39 40.53
C PRO A 155 -14.58 0.00 41.77
N ALA A 156 -14.12 0.99 42.52
CA ALA A 156 -13.63 0.78 43.88
C ALA A 156 -14.78 0.13 44.67
N GLY A 157 -14.78 -1.21 44.74
CA GLY A 157 -15.99 -2.01 44.93
C GLY A 157 -15.92 -3.41 44.30
N ALA A 158 -14.88 -3.73 43.52
CA ALA A 158 -14.53 -5.12 43.20
C ALA A 158 -14.29 -5.91 44.49
N GLY A 159 -15.36 -6.50 45.02
CA GLY A 159 -15.33 -7.31 46.22
C GLY A 159 -14.53 -8.57 45.97
N THR A 160 -13.56 -8.85 46.85
CA THR A 160 -13.05 -10.21 46.97
C THR A 160 -14.17 -11.03 47.58
N VAL A 161 -14.81 -11.91 46.81
CA VAL A 161 -15.90 -12.77 47.30
C VAL A 161 -15.31 -13.78 48.29
N PRO A 162 -15.67 -13.74 49.58
CA PRO A 162 -15.16 -14.70 50.56
C PRO A 162 -15.66 -16.12 50.20
N GLY A 163 -14.74 -17.07 50.05
CA GLY A 163 -15.08 -18.46 49.72
C GLY A 163 -15.17 -18.80 48.22
N ALA A 164 -14.99 -17.83 47.32
CA ALA A 164 -14.84 -18.07 45.88
C ALA A 164 -13.39 -17.88 45.40
N ALA A 165 -13.13 -18.23 44.14
CA ALA A 165 -11.82 -18.02 43.52
C ALA A 165 -11.52 -16.51 43.36
N PRO A 166 -10.25 -16.08 43.49
CA PRO A 166 -9.90 -14.67 43.33
C PRO A 166 -10.22 -14.21 41.90
N GLY A 167 -10.84 -13.03 41.80
CA GLY A 167 -11.33 -12.51 40.54
C GLY A 167 -11.96 -11.14 40.69
N THR A 168 -12.52 -10.62 39.61
CA THR A 168 -13.31 -9.38 39.59
C THR A 168 -14.75 -9.74 39.30
N LEU A 169 -15.67 -9.23 40.10
CA LEU A 169 -17.09 -9.22 39.78
C LEU A 169 -17.51 -7.78 39.47
N VAL A 170 -18.28 -7.59 38.41
CA VAL A 170 -18.77 -6.27 37.98
C VAL A 170 -20.25 -6.37 37.66
N GLU A 171 -21.05 -5.46 38.23
CA GLU A 171 -22.44 -5.29 37.82
C GLU A 171 -22.51 -4.60 36.45
N LEU A 172 -23.38 -5.08 35.57
CA LEU A 172 -23.59 -4.49 34.26
C LEU A 172 -24.42 -3.21 34.38
N ALA A 173 -23.80 -2.07 34.11
CA ALA A 173 -24.47 -0.76 34.16
C ALA A 173 -25.75 -0.65 33.29
N PHE A 174 -25.89 -1.48 32.26
CA PHE A 174 -27.05 -1.48 31.36
C PHE A 174 -28.07 -2.58 31.65
N GLN A 175 -27.80 -3.48 32.61
CA GLN A 175 -28.73 -4.50 33.11
C GLN A 175 -28.61 -4.58 34.63
N PRO A 176 -29.44 -3.81 35.37
CA PRO A 176 -29.46 -3.85 36.83
C PRO A 176 -29.60 -5.28 37.36
N ASP A 177 -28.98 -5.56 38.50
CA ASP A 177 -28.99 -6.87 39.17
C ASP A 177 -28.32 -8.00 38.38
N THR A 178 -27.60 -7.67 37.29
CA THR A 178 -26.84 -8.62 36.47
C THR A 178 -25.34 -8.44 36.69
N PHE A 179 -24.67 -9.51 37.14
CA PHE A 179 -23.25 -9.49 37.47
C PHE A 179 -22.43 -10.38 36.53
N VAL A 180 -21.26 -9.89 36.10
CA VAL A 180 -20.28 -10.66 35.35
C VAL A 180 -19.06 -10.92 36.23
N ALA A 181 -18.66 -12.20 36.32
CA ALA A 181 -17.48 -12.64 37.06
C ALA A 181 -16.34 -13.01 36.11
N ASP A 182 -15.19 -12.36 36.27
CA ASP A 182 -13.91 -12.86 35.75
C ASP A 182 -13.12 -13.47 36.91
N LEU A 183 -13.02 -14.81 36.91
CA LEU A 183 -12.46 -15.58 38.02
C LEU A 183 -11.19 -16.29 37.57
N ARG A 184 -10.16 -16.20 38.42
CA ARG A 184 -8.94 -16.97 38.24
C ARG A 184 -8.92 -18.10 39.25
N LEU A 185 -9.10 -19.33 38.77
CA LEU A 185 -8.95 -20.52 39.61
C LEU A 185 -7.47 -20.64 40.06
N THR A 186 -7.21 -20.37 41.33
CA THR A 186 -5.87 -20.49 41.96
C THR A 186 -5.95 -21.20 43.31
N GLY A 187 -4.82 -21.75 43.78
CA GLY A 187 -4.76 -22.48 45.05
C GLY A 187 -5.75 -23.65 45.10
N HIS A 188 -6.36 -23.86 46.26
CA HIS A 188 -7.31 -24.96 46.52
C HIS A 188 -8.54 -24.99 45.58
N HIS A 189 -8.88 -23.87 44.91
CA HIS A 189 -9.96 -23.84 43.91
C HIS A 189 -9.58 -24.56 42.60
N ARG A 190 -8.29 -24.82 42.35
CA ARG A 190 -7.84 -25.63 41.20
C ARG A 190 -7.96 -27.13 41.45
N ASP A 191 -8.10 -27.53 42.71
CA ASP A 191 -8.12 -28.94 43.12
C ASP A 191 -9.48 -29.59 42.82
N HIS A 192 -10.52 -28.78 42.60
CA HIS A 192 -11.81 -29.24 42.10
C HIS A 192 -11.73 -29.47 40.57
N VAL A 193 -11.47 -30.72 40.19
CA VAL A 193 -11.24 -31.15 38.81
C VAL A 193 -12.36 -32.07 38.34
N VAL A 194 -12.97 -31.72 37.20
CA VAL A 194 -13.96 -32.56 36.51
C VAL A 194 -13.44 -32.85 35.11
N ALA A 195 -13.41 -34.13 34.73
CA ALA A 195 -12.87 -34.59 33.44
C ALA A 195 -11.45 -34.03 33.13
N GLY A 196 -10.59 -33.98 34.15
CA GLY A 196 -9.19 -33.54 34.02
C GLY A 196 -9.00 -32.02 33.88
N ARG A 197 -10.06 -31.22 34.01
CA ARG A 197 -9.99 -29.75 33.95
C ARG A 197 -10.39 -29.13 35.30
N PRO A 198 -9.64 -28.15 35.81
CA PRO A 198 -10.09 -27.35 36.94
C PRO A 198 -11.40 -26.64 36.57
N VAL A 199 -12.42 -26.81 37.40
CA VAL A 199 -13.72 -26.15 37.25
C VAL A 199 -14.15 -25.58 38.59
N LEU A 200 -14.81 -24.43 38.58
CA LEU A 200 -15.38 -23.87 39.79
C LEU A 200 -16.40 -24.86 40.37
N SER A 201 -16.32 -25.13 41.68
CA SER A 201 -17.24 -26.05 42.35
C SER A 201 -18.65 -25.46 42.42
N ALA A 202 -19.66 -26.32 42.58
CA ALA A 202 -21.04 -25.88 42.81
C ALA A 202 -21.13 -24.97 44.06
N THR A 203 -20.36 -25.26 45.11
CA THR A 203 -20.25 -24.39 46.29
C THR A 203 -19.66 -23.02 45.95
N GLY A 204 -18.66 -22.97 45.06
CA GLY A 204 -18.10 -21.71 44.58
C GLY A 204 -19.11 -20.89 43.77
N LEU A 205 -19.93 -21.54 42.93
CA LEU A 205 -21.04 -20.88 42.23
C LEU A 205 -22.11 -20.37 43.19
N ALA A 206 -22.48 -21.16 44.20
CA ALA A 206 -23.44 -20.75 45.22
C ALA A 206 -22.93 -19.55 46.04
N ALA A 207 -21.64 -19.52 46.39
CA ALA A 207 -21.03 -18.39 47.07
C ALA A 207 -21.09 -17.10 46.24
N LEU A 208 -20.84 -17.19 44.93
CA LEU A 208 -20.99 -16.05 44.01
C LEU A 208 -22.43 -15.57 43.92
N ALA A 209 -23.40 -16.49 43.81
CA ALA A 209 -24.81 -16.16 43.73
C ALA A 209 -25.33 -15.50 45.02
N SER A 210 -24.98 -16.06 46.19
CA SER A 210 -25.36 -15.48 47.49
C SER A 210 -24.78 -14.08 47.69
N TRP A 211 -23.53 -13.86 47.25
CA TRP A 211 -22.93 -12.54 47.31
C TRP A 211 -23.65 -11.55 46.38
N ALA A 212 -23.92 -11.94 45.13
CA ALA A 212 -24.63 -11.09 44.16
C ALA A 212 -26.02 -10.70 44.67
N ALA A 213 -26.72 -11.63 45.34
CA ALA A 213 -28.01 -11.35 45.98
C ALA A 213 -27.89 -10.33 47.13
N ALA A 214 -26.84 -10.42 47.95
CA ALA A 214 -26.59 -9.46 49.03
C ALA A 214 -26.28 -8.06 48.48
N GLU A 215 -25.49 -7.95 47.40
CA GLU A 215 -25.15 -6.67 46.78
C GLU A 215 -26.34 -6.01 46.07
N ALA A 216 -27.22 -6.82 45.46
CA ALA A 216 -28.47 -6.36 44.86
C ALA A 216 -29.56 -5.97 45.90
N GLY A 217 -29.30 -6.14 47.20
CA GLY A 217 -30.25 -5.82 48.27
C GLY A 217 -31.41 -6.82 48.41
N ALA A 218 -31.28 -8.03 47.84
CA ALA A 218 -32.24 -9.11 47.99
C ALA A 218 -31.90 -9.94 49.24
N GLY A 219 -32.33 -9.44 50.41
CA GLY A 219 -32.40 -10.18 51.67
C GLY A 219 -33.81 -10.67 51.96
#